data_AF-A0A6C0B8V4-F1
#
_entry.id   AF-A0A6C0B8V4-F1
#
_cell.length_a   1.000
_cell.length_b   1.000
_cell.length_c   1.000
_cell.angle_alpha   90.00
_cell.angle_beta   90.00
_cell.angle_gamma   90.00
#
_symmetry.space_group_name_H-M   'P 1'
#
loop_
_entity.id
_entity.type
_entity.pdbx_description
1 polymer ?
#
loop_
_entity_poly.entity_id
_entity_poly.type
_entity_poly.pdbx_seq_one_letter_code
_entity_poly.pdbx_strand_id
1 'polypeptide(L)'
;MSTPANPPTPPVTGGGYRLPENNTLQHAAKLAIVEDKPVMMDYWTNSIDKTVLIGVKENQEKLLVKSEEEYTSPVSKIYKVGKEYIIITENSIYIVDVEIPTKRISS
;
A
#
# COMPACT_ATOMS: atom_id res chain seq x y z
N MET A 1 11.08 41.19 -21.94
CA MET A 1 10.06 40.63 -21.04
C MET A 1 10.62 39.34 -20.49
N SER A 2 11.22 39.40 -19.29
CA SER A 2 11.92 38.27 -18.67
C SER A 2 10.94 37.56 -17.73
N THR A 3 10.66 36.30 -18.02
CA THR A 3 9.86 35.41 -17.17
C THR A 3 10.50 35.32 -15.78
N PRO A 4 9.75 35.37 -14.68
CA PRO A 4 10.31 35.06 -13.37
C PRO A 4 10.63 33.55 -13.33
N ALA A 5 11.92 33.24 -13.22
CA ALA A 5 12.39 31.88 -12.95
C ALA A 5 11.83 31.46 -11.58
N ASN A 6 11.05 30.38 -11.56
CA ASN A 6 10.60 29.76 -10.32
C ASN A 6 11.84 29.26 -9.57
N PRO A 7 12.00 29.54 -8.25
CA PRO A 7 13.18 29.08 -7.52
C PRO A 7 13.23 27.55 -7.52
N PRO A 8 14.44 26.96 -7.50
CA PRO A 8 14.60 25.51 -7.40
C PRO A 8 13.98 25.06 -6.08
N THR A 9 12.95 24.21 -6.16
CA THR A 9 12.36 23.57 -4.99
C THR A 9 13.48 22.83 -4.24
N PRO A 10 13.71 23.11 -2.95
CA PRO A 10 14.75 22.42 -2.21
C PRO A 10 14.44 20.91 -2.17
N PRO A 11 15.48 20.04 -2.16
CA PRO A 11 15.26 18.62 -1.97
C PRO A 11 14.73 18.40 -0.55
N VAL A 12 13.48 17.95 -0.44
CA VAL A 12 12.88 17.55 0.84
C VAL A 12 13.46 16.22 1.29
N THR A 13 14.57 16.28 2.03
CA THR A 13 15.01 15.18 2.91
C THR A 13 14.80 15.60 4.35
N GLY A 14 13.65 15.21 4.91
CA GLY A 14 13.25 15.45 6.30
C GLY A 14 12.15 14.50 6.76
N GLY A 15 12.52 13.29 7.18
CA GLY A 15 11.78 12.46 8.16
C GLY A 15 10.29 12.19 7.95
N GLY A 16 9.78 12.11 6.72
CA GLY A 16 8.37 11.77 6.45
C GLY A 16 8.25 10.69 5.38
N TYR A 17 7.36 9.72 5.58
CA TYR A 17 7.04 8.73 4.55
C TYR A 17 6.50 9.43 3.30
N ARG A 18 6.90 8.94 2.12
CA ARG A 18 6.31 9.42 0.86
C ARG A 18 4.80 9.18 0.87
N LEU A 19 4.06 10.01 0.14
CA LEU A 19 2.64 9.79 -0.12
C LEU A 19 2.46 8.78 -1.26
N PRO A 20 1.36 8.00 -1.27
CA PRO A 20 0.99 7.22 -2.44
C PRO A 20 0.79 8.13 -3.66
N GLU A 21 1.02 7.60 -4.86
CA GLU A 21 0.75 8.35 -6.09
C GLU A 21 -0.74 8.76 -6.19
N ASN A 22 -1.00 9.94 -6.77
CA ASN A 22 -2.36 10.47 -6.93
C ASN A 22 -3.26 9.49 -7.70
N ASN A 23 -2.71 8.81 -8.71
CA ASN A 23 -3.44 7.79 -9.45
C ASN A 23 -3.84 6.61 -8.55
N THR A 24 -2.94 6.12 -7.71
CA THR A 24 -3.21 5.06 -6.74
C THR A 24 -4.36 5.45 -5.80
N LEU A 25 -4.35 6.68 -5.27
CA LEU A 25 -5.43 7.17 -4.42
C LEU A 25 -6.77 7.27 -5.15
N GLN A 26 -6.78 7.75 -6.40
CA GLN A 26 -8.00 7.82 -7.22
C GLN A 26 -8.57 6.42 -7.50
N HIS A 27 -7.71 5.46 -7.82
CA HIS A 27 -8.10 4.07 -8.05
C HIS A 27 -8.63 3.42 -6.75
N ALA A 28 -7.98 3.65 -5.62
CA ALA A 28 -8.41 3.13 -4.33
C ALA A 28 -9.76 3.73 -3.91
N ALA A 29 -9.96 5.03 -4.09
CA ALA A 29 -11.24 5.70 -3.82
C ALA A 29 -12.36 5.15 -4.72
N LYS A 30 -12.10 4.91 -5.99
CA LYS A 30 -13.06 4.28 -6.91
C LYS A 30 -13.46 2.88 -6.43
N LEU A 31 -12.49 2.07 -6.01
CA LEU A 31 -12.73 0.72 -5.49
C LEU A 31 -13.53 0.77 -4.18
N ALA A 32 -13.20 1.69 -3.27
CA ALA A 32 -13.91 1.89 -2.01
C ALA A 32 -15.39 2.21 -2.23
N ILE A 33 -15.71 3.06 -3.21
CA ILE A 33 -17.10 3.42 -3.56
C ILE A 33 -17.84 2.22 -4.17
N VAL A 34 -17.20 1.46 -5.07
CA VAL A 34 -17.84 0.35 -5.78
C VAL A 34 -18.06 -0.86 -4.89
N GLU A 35 -17.09 -1.16 -4.02
CA GLU A 35 -17.09 -2.35 -3.16
C GLU A 35 -17.68 -2.07 -1.77
N ASP A 36 -17.99 -0.81 -1.45
CA ASP A 36 -18.44 -0.32 -0.13
C ASP A 36 -17.47 -0.73 1.00
N LYS A 37 -16.17 -0.43 0.81
CA LYS A 37 -15.10 -0.80 1.74
C LYS A 37 -14.25 0.40 2.14
N PRO A 38 -13.91 0.57 3.43
CA PRO A 38 -12.97 1.60 3.87
C PRO A 38 -11.56 1.37 3.31
N VAL A 39 -10.88 2.47 2.98
CA VAL A 39 -9.45 2.47 2.66
C VAL A 39 -8.65 2.64 3.95
N MET A 40 -7.85 1.64 4.28
CA MET A 40 -6.99 1.56 5.45
C MET A 40 -5.53 1.85 5.05
N MET A 41 -4.89 2.76 5.79
CA MET A 41 -3.52 3.23 5.54
C MET A 41 -2.54 2.84 6.66
N ASP A 42 -3.00 2.03 7.61
CA ASP A 42 -2.25 1.52 8.76
C ASP A 42 -1.02 0.67 8.36
N TYR A 43 -1.04 0.05 7.18
CA TYR A 43 0.10 -0.72 6.64
C TYR A 43 1.06 0.11 5.76
N TRP A 44 0.74 1.38 5.44
CA TRP A 44 1.51 2.16 4.46
C TRP A 44 2.96 2.37 4.91
N THR A 45 3.16 2.96 6.08
CA THR A 45 4.49 3.27 6.62
C THR A 45 5.30 2.00 6.82
N ASN A 46 4.69 0.98 7.43
CA ASN A 46 5.32 -0.32 7.66
C ASN A 46 5.71 -1.03 6.36
N SER A 47 4.95 -0.85 5.27
CA SER A 47 5.28 -1.44 3.97
C SER A 47 6.52 -0.80 3.35
N ILE A 48 6.72 0.50 3.58
CA ILE A 48 7.92 1.24 3.17
C ILE A 48 9.12 0.81 4.02
N ASP A 49 8.94 0.66 5.33
CA ASP A 49 9.99 0.19 6.25
C ASP A 49 10.31 -1.30 6.09
N LYS A 50 9.52 -2.03 5.31
CA LYS A 50 9.63 -3.48 5.08
C LYS A 50 9.50 -4.26 6.40
N THR A 51 8.74 -3.73 7.36
CA THR A 51 8.40 -4.40 8.63
C THR A 51 7.15 -5.26 8.53
N VAL A 52 6.29 -5.00 7.53
CA VAL A 52 5.19 -5.89 7.13
C VAL A 52 5.56 -6.66 5.87
N LEU A 53 4.86 -7.77 5.64
CA LEU A 53 5.06 -8.61 4.46
C LEU A 53 3.74 -9.18 3.92
N ILE A 54 3.76 -9.61 2.66
CA ILE A 54 2.70 -10.43 2.08
C ILE A 54 3.03 -11.89 2.38
N GLY A 55 2.24 -12.51 3.26
CA GLY A 55 2.32 -13.93 3.58
C GLY A 55 1.55 -14.74 2.54
N VAL A 56 2.18 -15.77 1.97
CA VAL A 56 1.53 -16.73 1.06
C VAL A 56 1.39 -18.07 1.78
N LYS A 57 0.15 -18.50 2.02
CA LYS A 57 -0.18 -19.80 2.61
C LYS A 57 -0.02 -20.92 1.58
N GLU A 58 -0.02 -22.16 2.06
CA GLU A 58 0.10 -23.37 1.21
C GLU A 58 -1.03 -23.50 0.19
N ASN A 59 -2.24 -23.05 0.53
CA ASN A 59 -3.41 -23.00 -0.35
C ASN A 59 -3.37 -21.82 -1.35
N GLN A 60 -2.23 -21.14 -1.49
CA GLN A 60 -2.03 -19.94 -2.32
C GLN A 60 -2.80 -18.69 -1.87
N GLU A 61 -3.47 -18.72 -0.71
CA GLU A 61 -4.05 -17.52 -0.12
C GLU A 61 -2.95 -16.55 0.31
N LYS A 62 -3.22 -15.26 0.11
CA LYS A 62 -2.32 -14.19 0.50
C LYS A 62 -2.92 -13.44 1.67
N LEU A 63 -2.11 -12.97 2.60
CA LEU A 63 -2.54 -12.06 3.67
C LEU A 63 -1.43 -11.04 3.96
N LEU A 64 -1.79 -9.87 4.46
CA LEU A 64 -0.81 -8.94 5.00
C LEU A 64 -0.48 -9.34 6.43
N VAL A 65 0.81 -9.51 6.71
CA VAL A 65 1.34 -9.91 8.00
C VAL A 65 2.17 -8.76 8.54
N LYS A 66 1.76 -8.21 9.69
CA LYS A 66 2.52 -7.20 10.43
C LYS A 66 3.31 -7.83 11.58
N SER A 67 2.72 -8.81 12.23
CA SER A 67 3.36 -9.66 13.23
C SER A 67 2.68 -11.03 13.24
N GLU A 68 3.15 -11.96 14.08
CA GLU A 68 2.52 -13.27 14.24
C GLU A 68 1.07 -13.17 14.76
N GLU A 69 0.75 -12.11 15.50
CA GLU A 69 -0.57 -11.87 16.09
C GLU A 69 -1.43 -10.89 15.27
N GLU A 70 -0.80 -10.01 14.48
CA GLU A 70 -1.48 -8.98 13.69
C GLU A 70 -1.34 -9.28 12.20
N TYR A 71 -2.42 -9.80 11.62
CA TYR A 71 -2.55 -10.04 10.19
C TYR A 71 -3.96 -9.72 9.69
N THR A 72 -4.07 -9.45 8.40
CA THR A 72 -5.37 -9.18 7.76
C THR A 72 -6.11 -10.46 7.40
N SER A 73 -7.41 -10.35 7.14
CA SER A 73 -8.15 -11.39 6.41
C SER A 73 -7.47 -11.74 5.07
N PRO A 74 -7.77 -12.93 4.50
CA PRO A 74 -7.26 -13.30 3.19
C PRO A 74 -7.52 -12.22 2.14
N VAL A 75 -6.51 -11.96 1.35
CA VAL A 75 -6.53 -11.04 0.22
C VAL A 75 -7.36 -11.67 -0.88
N SER A 76 -8.44 -10.99 -1.24
CA SER A 76 -9.28 -11.33 -2.37
C SER A 76 -8.64 -10.90 -3.69
N LYS A 77 -8.06 -9.69 -3.72
CA LYS A 77 -7.50 -9.14 -4.95
C LYS A 77 -6.34 -8.18 -4.69
N ILE A 78 -5.37 -8.15 -5.61
CA ILE A 78 -4.24 -7.22 -5.59
C ILE A 78 -4.17 -6.52 -6.94
N TYR A 79 -4.15 -5.20 -6.92
CA TYR A 79 -3.90 -4.37 -8.09
C TYR A 79 -2.56 -3.66 -7.93
N LYS A 80 -1.72 -3.69 -8.97
CA LYS A 80 -0.52 -2.87 -9.04
C LYS A 80 -0.84 -1.57 -9.75
N VAL A 81 -0.59 -0.44 -9.09
CA VAL A 81 -0.75 0.90 -9.66
C VAL A 81 0.54 1.66 -9.40
N GLY A 82 1.29 1.97 -10.46
CA GLY A 82 2.57 2.67 -10.33
C GLY A 82 3.55 1.91 -9.43
N LYS A 83 3.91 2.54 -8.31
CA LYS A 83 4.83 2.02 -7.30
C LYS A 83 4.11 1.46 -6.07
N GLU A 84 2.79 1.29 -6.13
CA GLU A 84 2.00 0.80 -5.02
C GLU A 84 1.15 -0.43 -5.40
N TYR A 85 0.76 -1.18 -4.37
CA TYR A 85 -0.30 -2.17 -4.45
C TYR A 85 -1.54 -1.68 -3.73
N ILE A 86 -2.70 -1.86 -4.37
CA ILE A 86 -4.02 -1.76 -3.75
C ILE A 86 -4.47 -3.19 -3.47
N ILE A 87 -4.60 -3.52 -2.19
CA ILE A 87 -4.91 -4.86 -1.70
C ILE A 87 -6.31 -4.85 -1.14
N ILE A 88 -7.18 -5.70 -1.68
CA ILE A 88 -8.57 -5.83 -1.24
C ILE A 88 -8.71 -7.11 -0.43
N THR A 89 -9.18 -6.96 0.81
CA THR A 89 -9.60 -8.07 1.67
C THR A 89 -11.12 -8.16 1.69
N GLU A 90 -11.66 -9.01 2.57
CA GLU A 90 -13.10 -9.16 2.73
C GLU A 90 -13.79 -7.84 3.08
N ASN A 91 -13.25 -7.07 4.04
CA ASN A 91 -13.91 -5.89 4.60
C ASN A 91 -13.19 -4.58 4.35
N SER A 92 -11.95 -4.58 3.86
CA SER A 92 -11.12 -3.36 3.77
C SER A 92 -10.26 -3.34 2.52
N ILE A 93 -9.82 -2.15 2.13
CA ILE A 93 -8.84 -1.92 1.07
C ILE A 93 -7.58 -1.33 1.71
N TYR A 94 -6.42 -1.93 1.45
CA TYR A 94 -5.13 -1.47 1.93
C TYR A 94 -4.31 -0.92 0.78
N ILE A 95 -3.50 0.10 1.06
CA ILE A 95 -2.49 0.58 0.13
C ILE A 95 -1.11 0.32 0.74
N VAL A 96 -0.26 -0.36 -0.01
CA VAL A 96 1.09 -0.70 0.42
C VAL A 96 2.08 -0.42 -0.70
N ASP A 97 3.35 -0.29 -0.34
CA ASP A 97 4.42 -0.16 -1.31
C ASP A 97 4.62 -1.43 -2.16
N VAL A 98 5.00 -1.26 -3.43
CA VAL A 98 5.34 -2.38 -4.31
C VAL A 98 6.55 -3.17 -3.83
N GLU A 99 7.45 -2.53 -3.08
CA GLU A 99 8.65 -3.17 -2.52
C GLU A 99 8.37 -3.97 -1.23
N ILE A 100 7.11 -4.09 -0.81
CA ILE A 100 6.73 -4.93 0.32
C ILE A 100 7.23 -6.37 0.12
N PRO A 101 7.97 -6.96 1.08
CA PRO A 101 8.49 -8.31 0.94
C PRO A 101 7.35 -9.33 0.88
N THR A 102 7.56 -10.42 0.13
CA THR A 102 6.63 -11.56 0.07
C THR A 102 7.33 -12.80 0.60
N LYS A 103 6.71 -13.53 1.54
CA LYS A 103 7.24 -14.78 2.08
C LYS A 103 6.17 -15.87 2.08
N ARG A 104 6.59 -17.10 1.81
CA ARG A 104 5.74 -18.28 2.06
C ARG A 104 5.71 -18.53 3.56
N ILE A 105 4.52 -18.73 4.10
CA ILE A 105 4.30 -19.09 5.50
C ILE A 105 3.60 -20.45 5.53
N SER A 106 4.19 -21.40 6.26
CA SER A 106 3.50 -22.65 6.62
C SER A 106 2.90 -22.43 8.00
N SER A 107 1.59 -22.58 8.13
CA SER A 107 0.93 -22.69 9.43
C SER A 107 1.24 -24.03 10.08
#